data_AF-A0A543G6P0-F1
#
_entry.id   AF-A0A543G6P0-F1
#
_cell.length_a   1.000
_cell.length_b   1.000
_cell.length_c   1.000
_cell.angle_alpha   90.00
_cell.angle_beta   90.00
_cell.angle_gamma   90.00
#
_symmetry.space_group_name_H-M   'P 1'
#
loop_
_entity.id
_entity.type
_entity.pdbx_description
1 polymer ?
#
loop_
_entity_poly.entity_id
_entity_poly.type
_entity_poly.pdbx_seq_one_letter_code
_entity_poly.pdbx_strand_id
1 'polypeptide(L)'
;MKPFKLYLFSLISTVCLTICSGFSIVENKNLPSFEQAQQLYAQGKYDQCKSILELIIKEQPKHYKSIELLGDVFGQLKNWDEALKYYTLLKKSFPNEANYWYKCGGVLGMKAKEANKFKALGMIDDIKMSFEKAIVLNPNHLEARWALIELYLQLPGIVGGSEKKARIYANQLMQISKIDGYLAFGHIDEYFKRYLKAAESYQNAFEIGKSKTAFQKLYQVYYYKLKDYNKAKKLKEQFERS
;
A
#
# COMPACT_ATOMS: atom_id res chain seq x y z
N MET A 1 -21.75 -37.09 73.65
CA MET A 1 -23.09 -37.21 73.04
C MET A 1 -22.96 -37.90 71.69
N LYS A 2 -23.81 -38.91 71.47
CA LYS A 2 -23.74 -39.98 70.46
C LYS A 2 -24.48 -39.62 69.14
N PRO A 3 -24.39 -40.44 68.07
CA PRO A 3 -24.19 -40.02 66.67
C PRO A 3 -25.32 -40.43 65.68
N PHE A 4 -25.07 -40.19 64.38
CA PHE A 4 -25.42 -40.98 63.17
C PHE A 4 -26.75 -41.79 63.10
N LYS A 5 -27.57 -41.53 62.08
CA LYS A 5 -28.40 -42.55 61.39
C LYS A 5 -28.82 -42.12 59.97
N LEU A 6 -28.43 -42.93 58.99
CA LEU A 6 -28.98 -43.03 57.62
C LEU A 6 -30.36 -43.70 57.61
N TYR A 7 -31.13 -43.54 56.52
CA TYR A 7 -32.10 -44.44 55.84
C TYR A 7 -33.11 -43.55 55.06
N LEU A 8 -33.69 -43.85 53.90
CA LEU A 8 -33.50 -44.81 52.80
C LEU A 8 -34.50 -44.39 51.69
N PHE A 9 -34.11 -44.58 50.43
CA PHE A 9 -34.87 -44.74 49.17
C PHE A 9 -36.40 -44.54 49.10
N SER A 10 -36.81 -43.84 48.03
CA SER A 10 -38.04 -44.09 47.27
C SER A 10 -37.66 -44.19 45.78
N LEU A 11 -38.32 -45.10 45.06
CA LEU A 11 -37.94 -45.75 43.81
C LEU A 11 -39.04 -45.47 42.74
N ILE A 12 -38.76 -45.83 41.47
CA ILE A 12 -39.72 -46.01 40.33
C ILE A 12 -39.99 -44.70 39.54
N SER A 13 -39.95 -44.58 38.21
CA SER A 13 -39.72 -45.48 37.06
C SER A 13 -39.44 -44.66 35.79
N THR A 14 -38.58 -45.23 34.95
CA THR A 14 -38.33 -45.04 33.53
C THR A 14 -39.55 -44.62 32.68
N VAL A 15 -39.44 -43.53 31.90
CA VAL A 15 -39.97 -43.45 30.51
C VAL A 15 -38.96 -42.69 29.65
N CYS A 16 -38.58 -43.35 28.57
CA CYS A 16 -37.68 -42.93 27.52
C CYS A 16 -38.43 -42.02 26.52
N LEU A 17 -37.88 -40.85 26.19
CA LEU A 17 -38.05 -40.25 24.87
C LEU A 17 -36.90 -39.26 24.60
N THR A 18 -35.88 -39.82 23.97
CA THR A 18 -34.87 -39.14 23.17
C THR A 18 -35.52 -38.14 22.21
N ILE A 19 -35.45 -36.86 22.56
CA ILE A 19 -35.32 -35.77 21.59
C ILE A 19 -34.12 -34.95 22.04
N CYS A 20 -32.92 -35.54 21.93
CA CYS A 20 -31.73 -34.73 21.65
C CYS A 20 -31.82 -34.36 20.16
N SER A 21 -32.78 -33.49 19.82
CA SER A 21 -32.62 -32.68 18.62
C SER A 21 -31.32 -31.93 18.84
N GLY A 22 -30.29 -32.30 18.09
CA GLY A 22 -29.07 -31.53 17.95
C GLY A 22 -29.42 -30.16 17.38
N PHE A 23 -29.96 -29.28 18.23
CA PHE A 23 -29.75 -27.87 18.09
C PHE A 23 -28.26 -27.70 18.39
N SER A 24 -27.45 -27.91 17.36
CA SER A 24 -26.19 -27.19 17.27
C SER A 24 -26.60 -25.74 17.49
N ILE A 25 -26.22 -25.18 18.63
CA ILE A 25 -26.21 -23.75 18.81
C ILE A 25 -25.34 -23.28 17.66
N VAL A 26 -25.97 -22.82 16.58
CA VAL A 26 -25.31 -22.02 15.58
C VAL A 26 -24.89 -20.81 16.40
N GLU A 27 -23.63 -20.79 16.84
CA GLU A 27 -23.00 -19.57 17.29
C GLU A 27 -23.27 -18.59 16.16
N ASN A 28 -24.19 -17.66 16.40
CA ASN A 28 -24.42 -16.55 15.51
C ASN A 28 -23.19 -15.64 15.65
N LYS A 29 -22.06 -16.09 15.10
CA LYS A 29 -20.87 -15.29 14.91
C LYS A 29 -21.28 -14.24 13.90
N ASN A 30 -21.70 -13.09 14.39
CA ASN A 30 -21.83 -11.90 13.58
C ASN A 30 -20.53 -11.76 12.80
N LEU A 31 -20.61 -11.94 11.48
CA LEU A 31 -19.47 -11.79 10.60
C LEU A 31 -18.93 -10.37 10.81
N PRO A 32 -17.63 -10.20 11.15
CA PRO A 32 -17.09 -8.87 11.35
C PRO A 32 -17.21 -8.05 10.06
N SER A 33 -17.46 -6.75 10.19
CA SER A 33 -17.75 -5.90 9.03
C SER A 33 -16.48 -5.48 8.29
N PHE A 34 -16.62 -5.12 7.02
CA PHE A 34 -15.51 -4.57 6.25
C PHE A 34 -14.99 -3.25 6.86
N GLU A 35 -15.87 -2.43 7.41
CA GLU A 35 -15.51 -1.17 8.08
C GLU A 35 -14.63 -1.43 9.32
N GLN A 36 -14.90 -2.49 10.08
CA GLN A 36 -14.04 -2.89 11.20
C GLN A 36 -12.63 -3.27 10.69
N ALA A 37 -12.54 -4.01 9.58
CA ALA A 37 -11.27 -4.32 8.95
C ALA A 37 -10.51 -3.05 8.52
N GLN A 38 -11.21 -2.08 7.90
CA GLN A 38 -10.61 -0.80 7.51
C GLN A 38 -10.08 -0.01 8.71
N GLN A 39 -10.81 0.00 9.82
CA GLN A 39 -10.34 0.66 11.05
C GLN A 39 -9.09 -0.01 11.62
N LEU A 40 -9.04 -1.35 11.64
CA LEU A 40 -7.84 -2.07 12.08
C LEU A 40 -6.64 -1.79 11.17
N TYR A 41 -6.87 -1.73 9.85
CA TYR A 41 -5.83 -1.36 8.89
C TYR A 41 -5.28 0.04 9.15
N ALA A 42 -6.17 1.02 9.34
CA ALA A 42 -5.79 2.41 9.65
C ALA A 42 -5.04 2.53 10.99
N GLN A 43 -5.30 1.63 11.95
CA GLN A 43 -4.59 1.55 13.23
C GLN A 43 -3.26 0.76 13.13
N GLY A 44 -2.89 0.24 11.97
CA GLY A 44 -1.70 -0.60 11.78
C GLY A 44 -1.80 -2.01 12.38
N LYS A 45 -3.01 -2.44 12.79
CA LYS A 45 -3.28 -3.75 13.37
C LYS A 45 -3.47 -4.80 12.28
N TYR A 46 -2.41 -5.02 11.49
CA TYR A 46 -2.47 -5.80 10.26
C TYR A 46 -2.86 -7.26 10.46
N ASP A 47 -2.37 -7.93 11.51
CA ASP A 47 -2.75 -9.33 11.77
C ASP A 47 -4.22 -9.50 12.16
N GLN A 48 -4.78 -8.56 12.93
CA GLN A 48 -6.20 -8.58 13.27
C GLN A 48 -7.06 -8.26 12.04
N CYS A 49 -6.63 -7.28 11.24
CA CYS A 49 -7.26 -6.94 9.97
C CYS A 49 -7.31 -8.16 9.02
N LYS A 50 -6.18 -8.86 8.86
CA LYS A 50 -6.05 -10.09 8.08
C LYS A 50 -7.07 -11.14 8.50
N SER A 51 -7.13 -11.48 9.79
CA SER A 51 -8.06 -12.50 10.31
C SER A 51 -9.53 -12.15 10.00
N ILE A 52 -9.91 -10.87 10.13
CA ILE A 52 -11.27 -10.43 9.78
C ILE A 52 -11.53 -10.58 8.27
N LEU A 53 -10.60 -10.10 7.45
CA LEU A 53 -10.75 -10.13 6.00
C LEU A 53 -10.83 -11.55 5.45
N GLU A 54 -10.04 -12.48 6.00
CA GLU A 54 -10.09 -13.91 5.66
C GLU A 54 -11.46 -14.54 5.96
N LEU A 55 -12.09 -14.16 7.08
CA LEU A 55 -13.47 -14.57 7.38
C LEU A 55 -14.47 -13.99 6.38
N ILE A 56 -14.34 -12.70 6.03
CA ILE A 56 -15.23 -12.05 5.06
C ILE A 56 -15.14 -12.72 3.70
N ILE A 57 -13.94 -12.98 3.18
CA ILE A 57 -13.78 -13.59 1.85
C ILE A 57 -14.18 -15.08 1.84
N LYS A 58 -14.16 -15.75 3.00
CA LYS A 58 -14.65 -17.12 3.11
C LYS A 58 -16.17 -17.19 2.90
N GLU A 59 -16.90 -16.29 3.54
CA GLU A 59 -18.37 -16.20 3.41
C GLU A 59 -18.79 -15.50 2.10
N GLN A 60 -17.98 -14.54 1.63
CA GLN A 60 -18.23 -13.74 0.43
C GLN A 60 -17.00 -13.76 -0.50
N PRO A 61 -16.78 -14.84 -1.28
CA PRO A 61 -15.58 -15.00 -2.11
C PRO A 61 -15.35 -13.94 -3.19
N LYS A 62 -16.37 -13.14 -3.50
CA LYS A 62 -16.30 -12.02 -4.47
C LYS A 62 -16.39 -10.65 -3.81
N HIS A 63 -16.15 -10.55 -2.50
CA HIS A 63 -16.04 -9.25 -1.83
C HIS A 63 -14.70 -8.57 -2.17
N TYR A 64 -14.61 -8.01 -3.38
CA TYR A 64 -13.35 -7.52 -3.96
C TYR A 64 -12.68 -6.42 -3.15
N LYS A 65 -13.44 -5.59 -2.41
CA LYS A 65 -12.88 -4.60 -1.49
C LYS A 65 -12.09 -5.26 -0.34
N SER A 66 -12.56 -6.41 0.16
CA SER A 66 -11.82 -7.17 1.18
C SER A 66 -10.59 -7.83 0.57
N ILE A 67 -10.71 -8.36 -0.64
CA ILE A 67 -9.58 -8.96 -1.37
C ILE A 67 -8.49 -7.92 -1.61
N GLU A 68 -8.87 -6.70 -2.00
CA GLU A 68 -7.93 -5.59 -2.19
C GLU A 68 -7.26 -5.20 -0.88
N LEU A 69 -8.04 -4.99 0.18
CA LEU A 69 -7.48 -4.63 1.49
C LEU A 69 -6.59 -5.74 2.06
N LEU A 70 -6.88 -7.01 1.74
CA LEU A 70 -6.05 -8.15 2.14
C LEU A 70 -4.70 -8.14 1.39
N GLY A 71 -4.72 -7.79 0.10
CA GLY A 71 -3.50 -7.50 -0.67
C GLY A 71 -2.67 -6.37 -0.04
N ASP A 72 -3.34 -5.27 0.36
CA ASP A 72 -2.70 -4.13 1.03
C ASP A 72 -2.07 -4.58 2.38
N VAL A 73 -2.79 -5.37 3.19
CA VAL A 73 -2.32 -5.93 4.46
C VAL A 73 -1.08 -6.81 4.25
N PHE A 74 -1.10 -7.73 3.29
CA PHE A 74 0.07 -8.57 3.01
C PHE A 74 1.26 -7.75 2.51
N GLY A 75 1.01 -6.67 1.77
CA GLY A 75 2.04 -5.69 1.40
C GLY A 75 2.67 -5.02 2.62
N GLN A 76 1.87 -4.60 3.61
CA GLN A 76 2.39 -4.04 4.87
C GLN A 76 3.19 -5.06 5.69
N LEU A 77 2.75 -6.32 5.68
CA LEU A 77 3.45 -7.44 6.31
C LEU A 77 4.66 -7.94 5.49
N LYS A 78 4.96 -7.31 4.35
CA LYS A 78 6.02 -7.71 3.40
C LYS A 78 5.91 -9.15 2.89
N ASN A 79 4.73 -9.74 2.97
CA ASN A 79 4.45 -11.02 2.35
C ASN A 79 4.07 -10.77 0.89
N TRP A 80 5.09 -10.49 0.07
CA TRP A 80 4.91 -10.05 -1.31
C TRP A 80 4.23 -11.10 -2.19
N ASP A 81 4.43 -12.38 -1.90
CA ASP A 81 3.82 -13.48 -2.64
C ASP A 81 2.31 -13.54 -2.44
N GLU A 82 1.84 -13.46 -1.19
CA GLU A 82 0.40 -13.41 -0.92
C GLU A 82 -0.23 -12.10 -1.40
N ALA A 83 0.45 -10.96 -1.23
CA ALA A 83 -0.04 -9.69 -1.78
C ALA A 83 -0.21 -9.76 -3.32
N LEU A 84 0.78 -10.33 -4.02
CA LEU A 84 0.73 -10.48 -5.47
C LEU A 84 -0.38 -11.42 -5.91
N LYS A 85 -0.68 -12.48 -5.16
CA LYS A 85 -1.78 -13.40 -5.43
C LYS A 85 -3.13 -12.67 -5.43
N TYR A 86 -3.42 -11.86 -4.41
CA TYR A 86 -4.69 -11.11 -4.33
C TYR A 86 -4.78 -10.02 -5.40
N TYR A 87 -3.73 -9.25 -5.65
CA TYR A 87 -3.76 -8.26 -6.74
C TYR A 87 -3.81 -8.90 -8.13
N THR A 88 -3.19 -10.06 -8.33
CA THR A 88 -3.29 -10.80 -9.60
C THR A 88 -4.71 -11.29 -9.84
N LEU A 89 -5.41 -11.74 -8.79
CA LEU A 89 -6.84 -12.06 -8.87
C LEU A 89 -7.66 -10.82 -9.30
N LEU A 90 -7.44 -9.68 -8.65
CA LEU A 90 -8.14 -8.43 -8.98
C LEU A 90 -7.84 -7.95 -10.41
N LYS A 91 -6.57 -7.97 -10.82
CA LYS A 91 -6.14 -7.64 -12.19
C LYS A 91 -6.80 -8.55 -13.23
N LYS A 92 -6.96 -9.84 -12.94
CA LYS A 92 -7.65 -10.78 -13.84
C LYS A 92 -9.16 -10.54 -13.89
N SER A 93 -9.79 -10.26 -12.75
CA SER A 93 -11.23 -9.99 -12.66
C SER A 93 -11.61 -8.63 -13.26
N PHE A 94 -10.72 -7.65 -13.19
CA PHE A 94 -10.93 -6.28 -13.65
C PHE A 94 -9.74 -5.81 -14.51
N PRO A 95 -9.55 -6.37 -15.71
CA PRO A 95 -8.37 -6.10 -16.55
C PRO A 95 -8.26 -4.65 -17.03
N ASN A 96 -9.36 -3.88 -16.97
CA ASN A 96 -9.40 -2.48 -17.36
C ASN A 96 -9.29 -1.51 -16.17
N GLU A 97 -9.16 -2.02 -14.94
CA GLU A 97 -8.95 -1.18 -13.76
C GLU A 97 -7.46 -0.88 -13.60
N ALA A 98 -7.07 0.37 -13.86
CA ALA A 98 -5.68 0.80 -13.88
C ALA A 98 -4.98 0.56 -12.53
N ASN A 99 -5.68 0.76 -11.41
CA ASN A 99 -5.09 0.68 -10.09
C ASN A 99 -4.60 -0.75 -9.76
N TYR A 100 -5.24 -1.79 -10.27
CA TYR A 100 -4.80 -3.17 -10.03
C TYR A 100 -3.53 -3.54 -10.79
N TRP A 101 -3.31 -2.94 -11.97
CA TRP A 101 -2.02 -3.03 -12.64
C TRP A 101 -0.94 -2.30 -11.85
N TYR A 102 -1.22 -1.08 -11.37
CA TYR A 102 -0.31 -0.33 -10.51
C TYR A 102 0.05 -1.09 -9.23
N LYS A 103 -0.93 -1.63 -8.49
CA LYS A 103 -0.70 -2.41 -7.26
C LYS A 103 0.11 -3.68 -7.52
N CYS A 104 -0.15 -4.39 -8.62
CA CYS A 104 0.68 -5.54 -9.04
C CYS A 104 2.14 -5.11 -9.30
N GLY A 105 2.36 -4.05 -10.07
CA GLY A 105 3.69 -3.52 -10.36
C GLY A 105 4.41 -3.07 -9.09
N GLY A 106 3.70 -2.43 -8.16
CA GLY A 106 4.23 -2.00 -6.87
C GLY A 106 4.72 -3.17 -6.02
N VAL A 107 3.91 -4.21 -5.86
CA VAL A 107 4.32 -5.42 -5.10
C VAL A 107 5.47 -6.14 -5.78
N LEU A 108 5.45 -6.29 -7.11
CA LEU A 108 6.56 -6.89 -7.85
C LEU A 108 7.85 -6.08 -7.66
N GLY A 109 7.78 -4.75 -7.68
CA GLY A 109 8.91 -3.86 -7.42
C GLY A 109 9.49 -4.04 -6.02
N MET A 110 8.63 -4.11 -5.00
CA MET A 110 9.05 -4.36 -3.61
C MET A 110 9.67 -5.75 -3.45
N LYS A 111 9.06 -6.77 -4.06
CA LYS A 111 9.60 -8.13 -4.11
C LYS A 111 10.97 -8.19 -4.77
N ALA A 112 11.15 -7.51 -5.90
CA ALA A 112 12.42 -7.46 -6.62
C ALA A 112 13.51 -6.76 -5.79
N LYS A 113 13.16 -5.71 -5.04
CA LYS A 113 14.09 -4.99 -4.16
C LYS A 113 14.63 -5.85 -3.01
N GLU A 114 13.82 -6.77 -2.49
CA GLU A 114 14.21 -7.70 -1.42
C GLU A 114 14.76 -9.04 -1.95
N ALA A 115 14.67 -9.28 -3.25
CA ALA A 115 15.22 -10.47 -3.89
C ALA A 115 16.72 -10.34 -4.19
N ASN A 116 17.38 -11.47 -4.47
CA ASN A 116 18.72 -11.43 -5.04
C ASN A 116 18.71 -10.80 -6.44
N LYS A 117 19.87 -10.28 -6.86
CA LYS A 117 20.00 -9.53 -8.12
C LYS A 117 19.48 -10.30 -9.34
N PHE A 118 19.77 -11.60 -9.46
CA PHE A 118 19.32 -12.41 -10.61
C PHE A 118 17.79 -12.53 -10.68
N LYS A 119 17.13 -12.80 -9.54
CA LYS A 119 15.66 -12.84 -9.48
C LYS A 119 15.06 -11.45 -9.75
N ALA A 120 15.66 -10.40 -9.20
CA ALA A 120 15.20 -9.03 -9.41
C ALA A 120 15.24 -8.63 -10.89
N LEU A 121 16.32 -8.99 -11.61
CA LEU A 121 16.45 -8.73 -13.05
C LEU A 121 15.32 -9.37 -13.86
N GLY A 122 14.95 -10.62 -13.53
CA GLY A 122 13.86 -11.33 -14.20
C GLY A 122 12.46 -10.72 -13.96
N MET A 123 12.31 -9.80 -13.00
CA MET A 123 11.03 -9.16 -12.69
C MET A 123 10.87 -7.76 -13.32
N ILE A 124 11.95 -7.18 -13.87
CA ILE A 124 11.95 -5.78 -14.35
C ILE A 124 10.90 -5.53 -15.42
N ASP A 125 10.80 -6.42 -16.40
CA ASP A 125 9.87 -6.24 -17.53
C ASP A 125 8.41 -6.31 -17.07
N ASP A 126 8.08 -7.22 -16.15
CA ASP A 126 6.73 -7.32 -15.57
C ASP A 126 6.36 -6.09 -14.73
N ILE A 127 7.32 -5.55 -13.97
CA ILE A 127 7.13 -4.32 -13.19
C ILE A 127 6.84 -3.15 -14.13
N LYS A 128 7.70 -2.96 -15.13
CA LYS A 128 7.58 -1.87 -16.11
C LYS A 128 6.25 -1.97 -16.87
N MET A 129 5.94 -3.15 -17.42
CA MET A 129 4.70 -3.41 -18.14
C MET A 129 3.48 -3.09 -17.27
N SER A 130 3.51 -3.46 -15.98
CA SER A 130 2.40 -3.21 -15.07
C SER A 130 2.12 -1.71 -14.89
N PHE A 131 3.17 -0.89 -14.70
CA PHE A 131 2.99 0.56 -14.59
C PHE A 131 2.60 1.21 -15.92
N GLU A 132 3.19 0.77 -17.04
CA GLU A 132 2.83 1.29 -18.37
C GLU A 132 1.38 0.97 -18.72
N LYS A 133 0.90 -0.24 -18.41
CA LYS A 133 -0.49 -0.62 -18.61
C LYS A 133 -1.44 0.22 -17.74
N ALA A 134 -1.07 0.50 -16.49
CA ALA A 134 -1.84 1.39 -15.63
C ALA A 134 -1.98 2.81 -16.23
N ILE A 135 -0.92 3.34 -16.82
CA ILE A 135 -0.94 4.65 -17.51
C ILE A 135 -1.80 4.61 -18.79
N VAL A 136 -1.74 3.51 -19.56
CA VAL A 136 -2.58 3.36 -20.75
C VAL A 136 -4.07 3.32 -20.38
N LEU A 137 -4.42 2.62 -19.30
CA LEU A 137 -5.80 2.50 -18.83
C LEU A 137 -6.30 3.79 -18.16
N ASN A 138 -5.42 4.49 -17.43
CA ASN A 138 -5.70 5.79 -16.84
C ASN A 138 -4.58 6.79 -17.19
N PRO A 139 -4.78 7.61 -18.24
CA PRO A 139 -3.81 8.63 -18.63
C PRO A 139 -3.48 9.64 -17.55
N ASN A 140 -4.31 9.82 -16.51
CA ASN A 140 -4.06 10.73 -15.39
C ASN A 140 -3.43 10.04 -14.16
N HIS A 141 -3.02 8.78 -14.25
CA HIS A 141 -2.42 8.05 -13.13
C HIS A 141 -1.03 8.61 -12.77
N LEU A 142 -0.95 9.37 -11.68
CA LEU A 142 0.28 10.04 -11.26
C LEU A 142 1.28 9.06 -10.66
N GLU A 143 0.79 8.13 -9.84
CA GLU A 143 1.58 7.19 -9.04
C GLU A 143 2.34 6.20 -9.92
N ALA A 144 1.71 5.69 -10.99
CA ALA A 144 2.38 4.81 -11.94
C ALA A 144 3.55 5.51 -12.66
N ARG A 145 3.43 6.82 -12.93
CA ARG A 145 4.52 7.62 -13.51
C ARG A 145 5.65 7.85 -12.51
N TRP A 146 5.31 8.19 -11.27
CA TRP A 146 6.28 8.26 -10.18
C TRP A 146 7.03 6.94 -9.98
N ALA A 147 6.33 5.82 -10.04
CA ALA A 147 6.94 4.49 -9.94
C ALA A 147 7.89 4.20 -11.11
N LEU A 148 7.55 4.59 -12.34
CA LEU A 148 8.45 4.47 -13.49
C LEU A 148 9.67 5.39 -13.38
N ILE A 149 9.50 6.63 -12.88
CA ILE A 149 10.63 7.52 -12.57
C ILE A 149 11.60 6.83 -11.63
N GLU A 150 11.10 6.31 -10.50
CA GLU A 150 11.92 5.64 -9.51
C GLU A 150 12.60 4.40 -10.10
N LEU A 151 11.87 3.58 -10.87
CA LEU A 151 12.43 2.40 -11.55
C LEU A 151 13.60 2.79 -12.45
N TYR A 152 13.45 3.81 -13.29
CA TYR A 152 14.51 4.24 -14.21
C TYR A 152 15.68 4.91 -13.51
N LEU A 153 15.49 5.49 -12.33
CA LEU A 153 16.60 6.02 -11.52
C LEU A 153 17.37 4.90 -10.81
N GLN A 154 16.69 3.89 -10.27
CA GLN A 154 17.32 2.85 -9.45
C GLN A 154 17.99 1.74 -10.25
N LEU A 155 17.53 1.47 -11.48
CA LEU A 155 18.13 0.43 -12.31
C LEU A 155 19.53 0.83 -12.82
N PRO A 156 20.48 -0.12 -12.90
CA PRO A 156 21.71 0.09 -13.65
C PRO A 156 21.42 0.40 -15.12
N GLY A 157 22.24 1.25 -15.74
CA GLY A 157 22.05 1.65 -17.14
C GLY A 157 21.99 0.48 -18.13
N ILE A 158 22.82 -0.55 -17.91
CA ILE A 158 22.86 -1.77 -18.74
C ILE A 158 21.56 -2.57 -18.76
N VAL A 159 20.70 -2.42 -17.74
CA VAL A 159 19.41 -3.13 -17.62
C VAL A 159 18.23 -2.18 -17.72
N GLY A 160 18.44 -1.00 -18.30
CA GLY A 160 17.38 -0.10 -18.72
C GLY A 160 17.23 1.18 -17.91
N GLY A 161 17.98 1.36 -16.82
CA GLY A 161 18.04 2.61 -16.06
C GLY A 161 18.46 3.80 -16.94
N SER A 162 17.81 4.95 -16.76
CA SER A 162 18.02 6.10 -17.64
C SER A 162 17.39 7.38 -17.08
N GLU A 163 18.22 8.41 -16.87
CA GLU A 163 17.73 9.76 -16.56
C GLU A 163 16.77 10.27 -17.65
N LYS A 164 17.10 10.04 -18.92
CA LYS A 164 16.29 10.49 -20.06
C LYS A 164 14.88 9.89 -19.97
N LYS A 165 14.76 8.59 -19.66
CA LYS A 165 13.45 7.95 -19.49
C LYS A 165 12.71 8.48 -18.27
N ALA A 166 13.38 8.63 -17.13
CA ALA A 166 12.78 9.24 -15.94
C ALA A 166 12.22 10.64 -16.24
N ARG A 167 12.96 11.48 -16.98
CA ARG A 167 12.50 12.81 -17.39
C ARG A 167 11.31 12.79 -18.35
N ILE A 168 11.12 11.74 -19.16
CA ILE A 168 9.92 11.61 -19.99
C ILE A 168 8.67 11.55 -19.11
N TYR A 169 8.68 10.71 -18.07
CA TYR A 169 7.54 10.60 -17.15
C TYR A 169 7.39 11.85 -16.26
N ALA A 170 8.48 12.52 -15.88
CA ALA A 170 8.40 13.82 -15.20
C ALA A 170 7.73 14.90 -16.07
N ASN A 171 8.03 14.92 -17.38
CA ASN A 171 7.33 15.79 -18.33
C ASN A 171 5.84 15.44 -18.43
N GLN A 172 5.49 14.15 -18.46
CA GLN A 172 4.08 13.75 -18.46
C GLN A 172 3.37 14.19 -17.17
N LEU A 173 4.01 14.03 -16.01
CA LEU A 173 3.49 14.55 -14.73
C LEU A 173 3.28 16.05 -14.81
N MET A 174 4.22 16.82 -15.39
CA MET A 174 4.08 18.26 -15.56
C MET A 174 2.84 18.67 -16.36
N GLN A 175 2.42 17.86 -17.34
CA GLN A 175 1.20 18.12 -18.12
C GLN A 175 -0.08 17.84 -17.32
N ILE A 176 -0.04 16.91 -16.36
CA ILE A 176 -1.21 16.50 -15.57
C ILE A 176 -1.33 17.35 -14.29
N SER A 177 -0.22 17.54 -13.59
CA SER A 177 -0.09 18.27 -12.34
C SER A 177 1.25 18.99 -12.31
N LYS A 178 1.22 20.33 -12.39
CA LYS A 178 2.45 21.14 -12.32
C LYS A 178 3.24 20.88 -11.05
N ILE A 179 2.54 20.67 -9.91
CA ILE A 179 3.16 20.37 -8.63
C ILE A 179 3.95 19.05 -8.72
N ASP A 180 3.33 17.98 -9.23
CA ASP A 180 4.00 16.68 -9.39
C ASP A 180 5.13 16.73 -10.42
N GLY A 181 4.96 17.45 -11.52
CA GLY A 181 6.01 17.66 -12.51
C GLY A 181 7.26 18.30 -11.91
N TYR A 182 7.08 19.40 -11.17
CA TYR A 182 8.19 20.08 -10.49
C TYR A 182 8.80 19.22 -9.38
N LEU A 183 8.00 18.52 -8.58
CA LEU A 183 8.52 17.57 -7.60
C LEU A 183 9.34 16.46 -8.28
N ALA A 184 8.88 15.94 -9.42
CA ALA A 184 9.56 14.88 -10.16
C ALA A 184 10.90 15.34 -10.73
N PHE A 185 10.95 16.54 -11.34
CA PHE A 185 12.22 17.12 -11.79
C PHE A 185 13.17 17.36 -10.63
N GLY A 186 12.66 17.90 -9.52
CA GLY A 186 13.46 18.10 -8.31
C GLY A 186 14.05 16.79 -7.79
N HIS A 187 13.25 15.71 -7.75
CA HIS A 187 13.70 14.38 -7.32
C HIS A 187 14.77 13.79 -8.23
N ILE A 188 14.59 13.89 -9.56
CA ILE A 188 15.59 13.45 -10.53
C ILE A 188 16.90 14.23 -10.35
N ASP A 189 16.83 15.55 -10.25
CA ASP A 189 18.02 16.38 -10.06
C ASP A 189 18.71 16.13 -8.71
N GLU A 190 17.95 15.90 -7.65
CA GLU A 190 18.46 15.53 -6.34
C GLU A 190 19.19 14.18 -6.37
N TYR A 191 18.63 13.18 -7.05
CA TYR A 191 19.24 11.86 -7.25
C TYR A 191 20.63 11.99 -7.91
N PHE A 192 20.75 12.82 -8.94
CA PHE A 192 22.03 13.12 -9.62
C PHE A 192 22.87 14.19 -8.92
N LYS A 193 22.53 14.56 -7.67
CA LYS A 193 23.25 15.54 -6.84
C LYS A 193 23.32 16.95 -7.43
N ARG A 194 22.42 17.29 -8.36
CA ARG A 194 22.26 18.63 -8.95
C ARG A 194 21.40 19.50 -8.04
N TYR A 195 21.85 19.71 -6.81
CA TYR A 195 21.04 20.25 -5.73
C TYR A 195 20.48 21.66 -5.98
N LEU A 196 21.18 22.51 -6.73
CA LEU A 196 20.66 23.84 -7.10
C LEU A 196 19.43 23.73 -8.00
N LYS A 197 19.48 22.87 -9.03
CA LYS A 197 18.33 22.61 -9.93
C LYS A 197 17.18 21.92 -9.19
N ALA A 198 17.52 21.02 -8.27
CA ALA A 198 16.53 20.37 -7.42
C ALA A 198 15.78 21.40 -6.55
N ALA A 199 16.51 22.31 -5.90
CA ALA A 199 15.93 23.38 -5.10
C ALA A 199 15.04 24.30 -5.94
N GLU A 200 15.47 24.69 -7.14
CA GLU A 200 14.65 25.49 -8.06
C GLU A 200 13.33 24.79 -8.41
N SER A 201 13.38 23.51 -8.76
CA SER A 201 12.17 22.75 -9.07
C SER A 201 11.25 22.61 -7.85
N TYR A 202 11.79 22.27 -6.68
CA TYR A 202 11.00 22.17 -5.46
C TYR A 202 10.43 23.53 -5.00
N GLN A 203 11.13 24.64 -5.23
CA GLN A 203 10.62 25.99 -5.01
C GLN A 203 9.39 26.26 -5.88
N ASN A 204 9.46 25.96 -7.18
CA ASN A 204 8.31 26.10 -8.07
C ASN A 204 7.10 25.24 -7.62
N ALA A 205 7.34 24.00 -7.17
CA ALA A 205 6.28 23.17 -6.60
C ALA A 205 5.66 23.78 -5.33
N PHE A 206 6.49 24.34 -4.45
CA PHE A 206 6.07 24.95 -3.20
C PHE A 206 5.27 26.24 -3.43
N GLU A 207 5.67 27.08 -4.37
CA GLU A 207 4.97 28.33 -4.68
C GLU A 207 3.56 28.10 -5.24
N ILE A 208 3.40 27.04 -6.06
CA ILE A 208 2.10 26.69 -6.64
C ILE A 208 1.20 26.02 -5.61
N GLY A 209 1.71 24.99 -4.93
CA GLY A 209 0.86 24.12 -4.10
C GLY A 209 0.83 24.47 -2.63
N LYS A 210 1.84 25.19 -2.12
CA LYS A 210 2.11 25.39 -0.68
C LYS A 210 1.99 24.11 0.14
N SER A 211 2.32 22.96 -0.47
CA SER A 211 2.08 21.66 0.12
C SER A 211 3.18 21.29 1.10
N LYS A 212 2.83 20.54 2.15
CA LYS A 212 3.78 19.98 3.11
C LYS A 212 4.91 19.20 2.43
N THR A 213 4.60 18.44 1.38
CA THR A 213 5.59 17.64 0.63
C THR A 213 6.61 18.54 -0.08
N ALA A 214 6.16 19.57 -0.79
CA ALA A 214 7.06 20.49 -1.50
C ALA A 214 7.94 21.27 -0.51
N PHE A 215 7.35 21.73 0.61
CA PHE A 215 8.07 22.34 1.71
C PHE A 215 9.18 21.41 2.24
N GLN A 216 8.82 20.17 2.59
CA GLN A 216 9.78 19.21 3.16
C GLN A 216 10.94 18.92 2.22
N LYS A 217 10.66 18.69 0.94
CA LYS A 217 11.70 18.43 -0.08
C LYS A 217 12.64 19.61 -0.25
N LEU A 218 12.09 20.81 -0.41
CA LEU A 218 12.87 22.03 -0.56
C LEU A 218 13.71 22.32 0.70
N TYR A 219 13.11 22.21 1.89
CA TYR A 219 13.79 22.40 3.16
C TYR A 219 14.96 21.43 3.32
N GLN A 220 14.76 20.14 2.99
CA GLN A 220 15.82 19.13 3.06
C GLN A 220 16.99 19.46 2.14
N VAL A 221 16.72 19.91 0.92
CA VAL A 221 17.79 20.33 -0.01
C VAL A 221 18.53 21.55 0.53
N TYR A 222 17.84 22.59 0.98
CA TYR A 222 18.50 23.77 1.56
C TYR A 222 19.33 23.42 2.79
N TYR A 223 18.75 22.71 3.75
CA TYR A 223 19.39 22.48 5.04
C TYR A 223 20.52 21.44 4.97
N TYR A 224 20.29 20.30 4.32
CA TYR A 224 21.23 19.18 4.37
C TYR A 224 22.15 19.09 3.16
N LYS A 225 21.70 19.47 1.96
CA LYS A 225 22.46 19.29 0.73
C LYS A 225 23.27 20.54 0.36
N LEU A 226 22.63 21.70 0.40
CA LEU A 226 23.25 23.00 0.11
C LEU A 226 23.84 23.69 1.35
N LYS A 227 23.39 23.29 2.56
CA LYS A 227 23.76 23.93 3.84
C LYS A 227 23.45 25.43 3.87
N ASP A 228 22.42 25.86 3.15
CA ASP A 228 21.89 27.23 3.16
C ASP A 228 20.84 27.36 4.28
N TYR A 229 21.34 27.48 5.51
CA TYR A 229 20.50 27.57 6.72
C TYR A 229 19.61 28.81 6.71
N ASN A 230 20.04 29.88 6.04
CA ASN A 230 19.26 31.11 5.93
C ASN A 230 18.01 30.89 5.05
N LYS A 231 18.16 30.26 3.88
CA LYS A 231 17.00 29.90 3.05
C LYS A 231 16.10 28.88 3.73
N ALA A 232 16.67 27.88 4.40
CA ALA A 232 15.89 26.88 5.14
C ALA A 232 15.04 27.52 6.25
N LYS A 233 15.62 28.44 7.04
CA LYS A 233 14.90 29.18 8.09
C LYS A 233 13.78 30.04 7.52
N LYS A 234 14.06 30.84 6.49
CA LYS A 234 13.06 31.69 5.82
C LYS A 234 11.90 30.87 5.26
N LEU A 235 12.20 29.75 4.62
CA LEU A 235 11.18 28.85 4.08
C LEU A 235 10.28 28.28 5.18
N LYS A 236 10.86 27.89 6.32
CA LYS A 236 10.08 27.40 7.48
C LYS A 236 9.13 28.47 8.00
N GLU A 237 9.62 29.69 8.21
CA GLU A 237 8.80 30.83 8.62
C GLU A 237 7.68 31.13 7.61
N GLN A 238 7.96 31.02 6.31
CA GLN A 238 6.98 31.21 5.25
C GLN A 238 5.87 30.15 5.30
N PHE A 239 6.22 28.88 5.49
CA PHE A 239 5.26 27.77 5.54
C PHE A 239 4.39 27.79 6.80
N GLU A 240 4.94 28.21 7.93
CA GLU A 240 4.17 28.34 9.18
C GLU A 240 3.13 29.48 9.15
N ARG A 241 3.29 30.44 8.22
CA ARG A 241 2.38 31.58 8.03
C ARG A 241 1.30 31.36 6.98
N SER A 242 1.42 30.30 6.17
CA SER A 242 0.48 29.99 5.07
C SER A 242 -0.60 29.02 5.51
#